data_AF-A0A953NQZ9-F1
#
_entry.id   AF-A0A953NQZ9-F1
#
_cell.length_a   1.000
_cell.length_b   1.000
_cell.length_c   1.000
_cell.angle_alpha   90.00
_cell.angle_beta   90.00
_cell.angle_gamma   90.00
#
_symmetry.space_group_name_H-M   'P 1'
#
loop_
_entity.id
_entity.type
_entity.pdbx_description
1 polymer ?
#
loop_
_entity_poly.entity_id
_entity_poly.type
_entity_poly.pdbx_seq_one_letter_code
_entity_poly.pdbx_strand_id
1 'polypeptide(L)'
;METTKARREAAILFVVVFLLGALLGGVGNHLWQERVSGEQRVPSALMPTRAHIIEQSTRELQLTPEQQKQLGAIIDDTRHKWESLYSPLDAQREQIRQDGRAHVRAILSPEQQLKFDDFMRRLDERRKKEAAERQEQR
;
A
#
# COMPACT_ATOMS: atom_id res chain seq x y z
N MET A 1 -38.22 -19.29 -28.28
CA MET A 1 -38.29 -18.44 -27.06
C MET A 1 -37.59 -19.04 -25.84
N GLU A 2 -37.10 -20.29 -25.89
CA GLU A 2 -36.43 -20.91 -24.73
C GLU A 2 -34.96 -20.49 -24.53
N THR A 3 -34.25 -20.13 -25.60
CA THR A 3 -32.81 -19.80 -25.53
C THR A 3 -32.53 -18.47 -24.83
N THR A 4 -33.45 -17.50 -24.89
CA THR A 4 -33.33 -16.21 -24.21
C THR A 4 -33.56 -16.31 -22.70
N LYS A 5 -34.45 -17.21 -22.27
CA LYS A 5 -34.67 -17.49 -20.84
C LYS A 5 -33.44 -18.18 -20.23
N ALA A 6 -32.93 -19.22 -20.88
CA ALA A 6 -31.72 -19.93 -20.45
C ALA A 6 -30.48 -19.01 -20.44
N ARG A 7 -30.32 -18.13 -21.44
CA ARG A 7 -29.24 -17.12 -21.47
C ARG A 7 -29.37 -16.09 -20.35
N ARG A 8 -30.59 -15.67 -20.02
CA ARG A 8 -30.85 -14.73 -18.91
C ARG A 8 -30.58 -15.37 -17.55
N GLU A 9 -30.99 -16.63 -17.37
CA GLU A 9 -30.71 -17.40 -16.15
C GLU A 9 -29.21 -17.66 -15.97
N ALA A 10 -28.50 -18.01 -17.04
CA ALA A 10 -27.05 -18.13 -17.03
C ALA A 10 -26.35 -16.80 -16.72
N ALA A 11 -26.80 -15.69 -17.30
CA ALA A 11 -26.24 -14.36 -17.02
C ALA A 11 -26.45 -13.94 -15.56
N ILE A 12 -27.63 -14.24 -14.99
CA ILE A 12 -27.91 -14.00 -13.57
C ILE A 12 -26.99 -14.85 -12.69
N LEU A 13 -26.80 -16.13 -13.02
CA LEU A 13 -25.87 -17.00 -12.31
C LEU A 13 -24.43 -16.48 -12.37
N PHE A 14 -23.96 -15.99 -13.52
CA PHE A 14 -22.64 -15.38 -13.64
C PHE A 14 -22.49 -14.13 -12.77
N VAL A 15 -23.49 -13.25 -12.74
CA VAL A 15 -23.47 -12.05 -11.89
C VAL A 15 -23.47 -12.43 -10.41
N VAL A 16 -24.28 -13.42 -10.01
CA VAL A 16 -24.33 -13.90 -8.62
C VAL A 16 -23.01 -14.56 -8.21
N VAL A 17 -22.42 -15.40 -9.04
CA VAL A 17 -21.11 -16.02 -8.78
C VAL A 17 -20.01 -14.96 -8.75
N PHE A 18 -20.07 -13.93 -9.59
CA PHE A 18 -19.12 -12.82 -9.57
C PHE A 18 -19.25 -11.96 -8.30
N LEU A 19 -20.48 -11.66 -7.87
CA LEU A 19 -20.73 -10.93 -6.62
C LEU A 19 -20.31 -11.76 -5.40
N LEU A 20 -20.57 -13.06 -5.39
CA LEU A 20 -20.08 -13.98 -4.36
C LEU A 20 -18.55 -14.04 -4.38
N GLY A 21 -17.91 -14.12 -5.55
CA GLY A 21 -16.46 -14.07 -5.70
C GLY A 21 -15.85 -12.74 -5.24
N ALA A 22 -16.51 -11.60 -5.50
CA ALA A 22 -16.08 -10.29 -5.04
C ALA A 22 -16.27 -10.11 -3.52
N LEU A 23 -17.34 -10.68 -2.95
CA LEU A 23 -17.57 -10.69 -1.50
C LEU A 23 -16.59 -11.63 -0.78
N LEU A 24 -16.39 -12.86 -1.27
CA LEU A 24 -15.40 -13.79 -0.74
C LEU A 24 -13.97 -13.28 -0.97
N GLY A 25 -13.67 -12.60 -2.07
CA GLY A 25 -12.39 -11.94 -2.31
C GLY A 25 -12.17 -10.71 -1.42
N GLY A 26 -13.22 -9.92 -1.18
CA GLY A 26 -13.17 -8.75 -0.30
C GLY A 26 -13.01 -9.10 1.18
N VAL A 27 -13.73 -10.12 1.65
CA VAL A 27 -13.64 -10.63 3.03
C VAL A 27 -12.38 -11.50 3.20
N GLY A 28 -12.02 -12.29 2.19
CA GLY A 28 -10.77 -13.05 2.13
C GLY A 28 -9.56 -12.13 2.24
N ASN A 29 -9.56 -10.98 1.57
CA ASN A 29 -8.50 -9.98 1.69
C ASN A 29 -8.40 -9.35 3.10
N HIS A 30 -9.52 -9.25 3.84
CA HIS A 30 -9.50 -8.74 5.22
C HIS A 30 -8.97 -9.77 6.23
N LEU A 31 -9.21 -11.07 6.01
CA LEU A 31 -8.73 -12.15 6.90
C LEU A 31 -7.32 -12.66 6.52
N TRP A 32 -6.94 -12.58 5.24
CA TRP A 32 -5.60 -12.93 4.76
C TRP A 32 -4.57 -11.84 5.08
N GLN A 33 -5.03 -10.60 5.28
CA GLN A 33 -4.19 -9.48 5.71
C GLN A 33 -3.58 -9.67 7.11
N GLU A 34 -4.20 -10.45 8.00
CA GLU A 34 -3.65 -10.68 9.34
C GLU A 34 -2.60 -11.79 9.42
N ARG A 35 -2.53 -12.70 8.45
CA ARG A 35 -1.61 -13.87 8.54
C ARG A 35 -0.56 -13.99 7.44
N VAL A 36 -0.72 -13.35 6.28
CA VAL A 36 0.21 -13.52 5.14
C VAL A 36 0.69 -12.18 4.55
N SER A 37 0.34 -11.04 5.18
CA SER A 37 0.97 -9.76 4.87
C SER A 37 2.39 -9.69 5.43
N GLY A 38 3.35 -10.15 4.63
CA GLY A 38 4.76 -9.74 4.75
C GLY A 38 4.98 -8.24 4.48
N GLU A 39 3.93 -7.46 4.30
CA GLU A 39 3.93 -6.00 4.41
C GLU A 39 2.98 -5.59 5.53
N GLN A 40 3.43 -5.65 6.78
CA GLN A 40 3.00 -4.62 7.71
C GLN A 40 3.48 -3.30 7.13
N ARG A 41 2.64 -2.64 6.34
CA ARG A 41 2.69 -1.18 6.21
C ARG A 41 2.30 -0.65 7.59
N VAL A 42 3.23 -0.75 8.53
CA VAL A 42 3.30 0.16 9.66
C VAL A 42 3.27 1.53 8.97
N PRO A 43 2.20 2.34 9.12
CA PRO A 43 2.19 3.71 8.65
C PRO A 43 3.54 4.32 9.01
N SER A 44 4.19 5.08 8.13
CA SER A 44 5.47 5.70 8.51
C SER A 44 5.36 6.59 9.76
N ALA A 45 4.14 7.02 10.12
CA ALA A 45 3.79 7.68 11.38
C ALA A 45 3.86 6.77 12.63
N LEU A 46 3.85 5.45 12.44
CA LEU A 46 4.07 4.41 13.45
C LEU A 46 5.50 3.86 13.42
N MET A 47 6.35 4.27 12.46
CA MET A 47 7.78 4.00 12.59
C MET A 47 8.36 4.95 13.65
N PRO A 48 9.02 4.44 14.69
CA PRO A 48 9.54 5.26 15.76
C PRO A 48 10.55 6.27 15.19
N THR A 49 10.39 7.54 15.58
CA THR A 49 11.32 8.60 15.17
C THR A 49 12.72 8.29 15.69
N ARG A 50 13.76 8.87 15.08
CA ARG A 50 15.15 8.72 15.55
C ARG A 50 15.25 9.01 17.06
N ALA A 51 14.61 10.09 17.50
CA ALA A 51 14.54 10.48 18.90
C ALA A 51 13.87 9.40 19.76
N HIS A 52 12.75 8.85 19.31
CA HIS A 52 12.04 7.79 20.03
C HIS A 52 12.88 6.52 20.18
N ILE A 53 13.59 6.09 19.12
CA ILE A 53 14.46 4.91 19.18
C ILE A 53 15.58 5.11 20.20
N ILE A 54 16.24 6.28 20.18
CA ILE A 54 17.30 6.60 21.12
C ILE A 54 16.74 6.69 22.55
N GLU A 55 15.61 7.37 22.75
CA GLU A 55 14.97 7.54 24.06
C GLU A 55 14.58 6.19 24.67
N GLN A 56 13.88 5.35 23.90
CA GLN A 56 13.48 4.02 24.35
C GLN A 56 14.70 3.14 24.66
N SER A 57 15.71 3.12 23.78
CA SER A 57 16.94 2.35 24.01
C SER A 57 17.70 2.86 25.24
N THR A 58 17.71 4.18 25.46
CA THR A 58 18.34 4.80 26.64
C THR A 58 17.64 4.36 27.91
N ARG A 59 16.30 4.34 27.91
CA ARG A 59 15.50 3.94 29.06
C ARG A 59 15.70 2.47 29.44
N GLU A 60 15.67 1.60 28.44
CA GLU A 60 15.77 0.14 28.65
C GLU A 60 17.21 -0.32 28.94
N LEU A 61 18.20 0.28 28.27
CA LEU A 61 19.60 -0.14 28.34
C LEU A 61 20.47 0.78 29.20
N GLN A 62 19.89 1.85 29.75
CA GLN A 62 20.58 2.86 30.57
C GLN A 62 21.80 3.46 29.86
N LEU A 63 21.62 3.86 28.60
CA LEU A 63 22.71 4.32 27.76
C LEU A 63 23.34 5.63 28.29
N THR A 64 24.67 5.65 28.36
CA THR A 64 25.45 6.87 28.63
C THR A 64 25.33 7.88 27.48
N PRO A 65 25.63 9.17 27.69
CA PRO A 65 25.60 10.18 26.62
C PRO A 65 26.45 9.80 25.39
N GLU A 66 27.60 9.17 25.61
CA GLU A 66 28.48 8.73 24.52
C GLU A 66 27.85 7.58 23.72
N GLN A 67 27.22 6.62 24.40
CA GLN A 67 26.49 5.52 23.75
C GLN A 67 25.26 6.01 22.98
N GLN A 68 24.54 7.01 23.49
CA GLN A 68 23.40 7.61 22.77
C GLN A 68 23.85 8.27 21.47
N LYS A 69 24.98 8.98 21.50
CA LYS A 69 25.58 9.59 20.31
C LYS A 69 25.99 8.54 19.28
N GLN A 70 26.63 7.46 19.72
CA GLN A 70 27.02 6.34 18.86
C GLN A 70 25.80 5.64 18.25
N LEU A 71 24.76 5.36 19.06
CA LEU A 71 23.52 4.76 18.58
C LEU A 71 22.83 5.65 17.54
N GLY A 72 22.79 6.96 17.76
CA GLY A 72 22.26 7.91 16.79
C GLY A 72 22.98 7.83 15.45
N ALA A 73 24.32 7.80 15.45
CA ALA A 73 25.10 7.67 14.22
C ALA A 73 24.83 6.34 13.48
N ILE A 74 24.67 5.24 14.21
CA ILE A 74 24.35 3.92 13.62
C ILE A 74 22.98 3.93 12.96
N ILE A 75 21.98 4.54 13.61
CA ILE A 75 20.62 4.67 13.06
C ILE A 75 20.63 5.49 11.77
N ASP A 76 21.36 6.62 11.77
CA ASP A 76 21.45 7.51 10.62
C ASP A 76 22.15 6.82 9.43
N ASP A 77 23.28 6.15 9.67
CA ASP A 77 23.99 5.37 8.65
C ASP A 77 23.12 4.24 8.07
N THR A 78 22.41 3.51 8.94
CA THR A 78 21.50 2.44 8.53
C THR A 78 20.38 2.99 7.64
N ARG A 79 19.81 4.14 7.99
CA ARG A 79 18.79 4.81 7.18
C ARG A 79 19.32 5.19 5.80
N HIS A 80 20.50 5.79 5.73
CA HIS A 80 21.12 6.16 4.46
C HIS A 80 21.43 4.95 3.56
N LYS A 81 21.85 3.84 4.14
CA LYS A 81 22.06 2.58 3.39
C LYS A 81 20.76 2.07 2.78
N TRP A 82 19.66 2.10 3.53
CA TRP A 82 18.35 1.71 2.99
C TRP A 82 17.87 2.66 1.90
N GLU A 83 18.03 3.97 2.09
CA GLU A 83 17.64 4.97 1.10
C GLU A 83 18.42 4.83 -0.20
N SER A 84 19.73 4.63 -0.12
CA SER A 84 20.57 4.42 -1.31
C SER A 84 20.26 3.10 -2.03
N LEU A 85 19.85 2.06 -1.31
CA LEU A 85 19.43 0.79 -1.90
C LEU A 85 18.09 0.92 -2.66
N TYR A 86 17.13 1.67 -2.12
CA TYR A 86 15.76 1.70 -2.63
C TYR A 86 15.43 2.90 -3.54
N SER A 87 16.05 4.06 -3.34
CA SER A 87 15.79 5.26 -4.14
C SER A 87 15.91 5.03 -5.65
N PRO A 88 16.92 4.29 -6.15
CA PRO A 88 17.03 4.00 -7.59
C PRO A 88 15.86 3.17 -8.15
N LEU A 89 15.15 2.43 -7.30
CA LEU A 89 14.06 1.54 -7.70
C LEU A 89 12.71 2.26 -7.80
N ASP A 90 12.62 3.52 -7.37
CA ASP A 90 11.34 4.24 -7.33
C ASP A 90 10.72 4.40 -8.72
N ALA A 91 11.52 4.67 -9.75
CA ALA A 91 11.05 4.74 -11.13
C ALA A 91 10.52 3.39 -11.63
N GLN A 92 11.20 2.29 -11.31
CA GLN A 92 10.77 0.94 -11.70
C GLN A 92 9.46 0.54 -10.99
N ARG A 93 9.32 0.88 -9.71
CA ARG A 93 8.09 0.66 -8.95
C ARG A 93 6.92 1.45 -9.54
N GLU A 94 7.17 2.71 -9.92
CA GLU A 94 6.18 3.55 -10.58
C GLU A 94 5.73 2.91 -11.90
N GLN A 95 6.67 2.45 -12.72
CA GLN A 95 6.39 1.76 -13.98
C GLN A 95 5.49 0.53 -13.78
N ILE A 96 5.86 -0.40 -12.88
CA ILE A 96 5.09 -1.62 -12.59
C ILE A 96 3.64 -1.28 -12.23
N ARG A 97 3.44 -0.22 -11.42
CA ARG A 97 2.10 0.23 -11.02
C ARG A 97 1.33 0.85 -12.18
N GLN A 98 1.98 1.58 -13.10
CA GLN A 98 1.30 2.10 -14.30
C GLN A 98 0.90 0.96 -15.25
N ASP A 99 1.78 -0.02 -15.45
CA ASP A 99 1.50 -1.19 -16.29
C ASP A 99 0.30 -1.99 -15.74
N GLY A 100 0.26 -2.20 -14.42
CA GLY A 100 -0.88 -2.82 -13.75
C GLY A 100 -2.18 -2.04 -13.96
N ARG A 101 -2.14 -0.70 -13.87
CA ARG A 101 -3.31 0.16 -14.14
C ARG A 101 -3.77 0.04 -15.60
N ALA A 102 -2.84 -0.01 -16.54
CA ALA A 102 -3.15 -0.17 -17.96
C ALA A 102 -3.82 -1.52 -18.25
N HIS A 103 -3.32 -2.61 -17.66
CA HIS A 103 -3.94 -3.94 -17.80
C HIS A 103 -5.34 -4.00 -17.20
N VAL A 104 -5.55 -3.39 -16.02
CA VAL A 104 -6.89 -3.29 -15.44
C VAL A 104 -7.81 -2.45 -16.34
N ARG A 105 -7.34 -1.31 -16.85
CA ARG A 105 -8.13 -0.47 -17.76
C ARG A 105 -8.59 -1.23 -19.02
N ALA A 106 -7.73 -2.07 -19.58
CA ALA A 106 -7.98 -2.80 -20.82
C ALA A 106 -9.16 -3.78 -20.73
N ILE A 107 -9.49 -4.28 -19.53
CA ILE A 107 -10.61 -5.22 -19.33
C ILE A 107 -11.93 -4.53 -18.95
N LEU A 108 -11.93 -3.20 -18.78
CA LEU A 108 -13.10 -2.43 -18.35
C LEU A 108 -13.89 -1.88 -19.54
N SER A 109 -15.21 -1.81 -19.39
CA SER A 109 -16.08 -1.10 -20.33
C SER A 109 -15.80 0.41 -20.32
N PRO A 110 -16.17 1.16 -21.37
CA PRO A 110 -15.93 2.61 -21.41
C PRO A 110 -16.51 3.38 -20.20
N GLU A 111 -17.71 3.00 -19.73
CA GLU A 111 -18.31 3.63 -18.54
C GLU A 111 -17.54 3.28 -17.26
N GLN A 112 -17.04 2.05 -17.15
CA GLN A 112 -16.23 1.61 -16.01
C GLN A 112 -14.84 2.28 -16.00
N GLN A 113 -14.25 2.52 -17.17
CA GLN A 113 -12.97 3.23 -17.28
C GLN A 113 -13.05 4.64 -16.69
N LEU A 114 -14.14 5.36 -16.92
CA LEU A 114 -14.37 6.69 -16.32
C LEU A 114 -14.38 6.63 -14.79
N LYS A 115 -15.09 5.64 -14.21
CA LYS A 115 -15.15 5.44 -12.75
C LYS A 115 -13.78 5.03 -12.19
N PHE A 116 -13.04 4.20 -12.93
CA PHE A 116 -11.71 3.74 -12.54
C PHE A 116 -10.67 4.87 -12.54
N ASP A 117 -10.68 5.74 -13.56
CA ASP A 117 -9.78 6.88 -13.64
C ASP A 117 -9.98 7.85 -12.50
N ASP A 118 -11.24 8.18 -12.22
CA ASP A 118 -11.61 9.07 -11.14
C ASP A 118 -11.25 8.46 -9.76
N PHE A 119 -11.43 7.15 -9.60
CA PHE A 119 -10.97 6.43 -8.41
C PHE A 119 -9.45 6.49 -8.25
N MET A 120 -8.67 6.23 -9.32
CA MET A 120 -7.22 6.28 -9.28
C MET A 120 -6.68 7.69 -9.03
N ARG A 121 -7.30 8.72 -9.62
CA ARG A 121 -6.98 10.13 -9.39
C ARG A 121 -7.13 10.50 -7.91
N ARG A 122 -8.26 10.16 -7.27
CA ARG A 122 -8.47 10.41 -5.84
C ARG A 122 -7.43 9.73 -4.96
N LEU A 123 -7.07 8.49 -5.29
CA LEU A 123 -6.02 7.77 -4.55
C LEU A 123 -4.66 8.46 -4.69
N ASP A 124 -4.33 8.95 -5.88
CA ASP A 124 -3.07 9.65 -6.15
C ASP A 124 -3.00 10.99 -5.43
N GLU A 125 -4.09 11.75 -5.42
CA GLU A 125 -4.22 13.00 -4.67
C GLU A 125 -4.04 12.77 -3.17
N ARG A 126 -4.70 11.73 -2.62
CA ARG A 126 -4.54 11.37 -1.21
C ARG A 126 -3.09 11.02 -0.88
N ARG A 127 -2.44 10.19 -1.71
CA ARG A 127 -1.01 9.83 -1.51
C ARG A 127 -0.08 11.05 -1.57
N LYS A 128 -0.32 11.98 -2.48
CA LYS A 128 0.44 13.23 -2.58
C LYS A 128 0.25 14.10 -1.35
N LYS A 129 -0.99 14.24 -0.87
CA LYS A 129 -1.30 15.00 0.35
C LYS A 129 -0.59 14.39 1.57
N GLU A 130 -0.69 13.07 1.77
CA GLU A 130 0.00 12.35 2.84
C GLU A 130 1.54 12.46 2.72
N ALA A 131 2.09 12.54 1.50
CA ALA A 131 3.52 12.77 1.30
C ALA A 131 3.93 14.20 1.67
N ALA A 132 3.14 15.21 1.28
CA ALA A 132 3.40 16.61 1.60
C ALA A 132 3.29 16.88 3.11
N GLU A 133 2.24 16.38 3.77
CA GLU A 133 2.07 16.48 5.23
C GLU A 133 3.26 15.85 5.98
N ARG A 134 3.80 14.74 5.47
CA ARG A 134 5.01 14.10 6.05
C ARG A 134 6.28 14.92 5.85
N GLN A 135 6.38 15.70 4.78
CA GLN A 135 7.52 16.60 4.59
C GLN A 135 7.42 17.83 5.50
N GLU A 136 6.22 18.31 5.76
CA GLU A 136 5.97 19.44 6.66
C GLU A 136 6.20 19.10 8.15
N GLN A 137 6.02 17.83 8.52
CA GLN A 137 6.22 17.33 9.89
C GLN A 137 7.66 16.90 10.23
N ARG A 138 8.60 16.97 9.27
CA ARG A 138 10.01 16.59 9.45
C ARG A 138 10.90 17.80 9.64
#